data_AF-R7PPV7-F1
#
_entry.id   AF-R7PPV7-F1
#
_cell.length_a   1.000
_cell.length_b   1.000
_cell.length_c   1.000
_cell.angle_alpha   90.00
_cell.angle_beta   90.00
_cell.angle_gamma   90.00
#
_symmetry.space_group_name_H-M   'P 1'
#
loop_
_entity.id
_entity.type
_entity.pdbx_description
1 polymer ?
#
loop_
_entity_poly.entity_id
_entity_poly.type
_entity_poly.pdbx_seq_one_letter_code
_entity_poly.pdbx_strand_id
1 'polypeptide(L)'
;MKLDNLSQNQILTLQCPPMNYLLELLIRVISLLPMIFTYFSIKLEFFNVGEYEVVLALFSMFMIAFVEIHLCFRKYTRLEISEDNHVQFYEAGRAGGLLGLIFELKDIEEVQFQNYYFEHCVRLIIKIRNPLMYKWVWKPKWVKANKIITKSIIIDRKMMELFNERSRKCGFVFH
;
A
#
# COMPACT_ATOMS: atom_id res chain seq x y z
N MET A 1 27.45 5.89 5.37
CA MET A 1 27.13 5.09 4.16
C MET A 1 26.51 6.06 3.15
N LYS A 2 27.16 6.30 2.00
CA LYS A 2 26.64 7.21 0.96
C LYS A 2 25.50 6.50 0.24
N LEU A 3 24.29 7.06 0.30
CA LEU A 3 23.05 6.46 -0.20
C LEU A 3 22.92 6.56 -1.73
N ASP A 4 23.71 7.42 -2.37
CA ASP A 4 23.58 7.76 -3.80
C ASP A 4 23.93 6.58 -4.73
N ASN A 5 24.66 5.57 -4.23
CA ASN A 5 25.01 4.36 -4.97
C ASN A 5 23.98 3.21 -4.84
N LEU A 6 23.03 3.28 -3.90
CA LEU A 6 22.05 2.19 -3.67
C LEU A 6 20.92 2.16 -4.70
N SER A 7 20.70 3.26 -5.42
CA SER A 7 19.69 3.35 -6.50
C SER A 7 20.10 2.59 -7.76
N GLN A 8 21.39 2.37 -8.01
CA GLN A 8 21.87 1.76 -9.27
C GLN A 8 21.90 0.23 -9.24
N ASN A 9 21.75 -0.41 -8.07
CA ASN A 9 21.86 -1.87 -7.86
C ASN A 9 20.58 -2.48 -7.25
N GLN A 10 19.41 -2.05 -7.72
CA GLN A 10 18.12 -2.59 -7.27
C GLN A 10 17.69 -3.76 -8.16
N ILE A 11 17.55 -4.96 -7.59
CA ILE A 11 17.21 -6.17 -8.37
C ILE A 11 15.72 -6.55 -8.28
N LEU A 12 15.07 -6.31 -7.13
CA LEU A 12 13.69 -6.74 -6.92
C LEU A 12 12.89 -5.65 -6.22
N THR A 13 11.87 -5.14 -6.93
CA THR A 13 10.90 -4.18 -6.41
C THR A 13 9.55 -4.88 -6.25
N LEU A 14 9.13 -5.06 -5.01
CA LEU A 14 7.81 -5.58 -4.66
C LEU A 14 6.87 -4.40 -4.51
N GLN A 15 5.93 -4.28 -5.44
CA GLN A 15 4.84 -3.32 -5.39
C GLN A 15 3.54 -4.07 -5.62
N CYS A 16 2.45 -3.60 -5.00
CA CYS A 16 1.12 -4.08 -5.35
C CYS A 16 0.94 -3.89 -6.86
N PRO A 17 0.56 -4.95 -7.62
CA PRO A 17 0.33 -4.80 -9.04
C PRO A 17 -0.69 -3.68 -9.26
N PRO A 18 -0.47 -2.80 -10.25
CA PRO A 18 -1.48 -1.83 -10.61
C PRO A 18 -2.75 -2.60 -10.96
N MET A 19 -3.87 -2.20 -10.35
CA MET A 19 -5.17 -2.70 -10.78
C MET A 19 -5.29 -2.52 -12.29
N ASN A 20 -5.86 -3.50 -12.98
CA ASN A 20 -6.16 -3.37 -14.41
C ASN A 20 -6.86 -2.02 -14.62
N TYR A 21 -6.38 -1.21 -15.56
CA TYR A 21 -6.93 0.13 -15.81
C TYR A 21 -8.45 0.09 -16.00
N LEU A 22 -8.94 -0.94 -16.70
CA LEU A 22 -10.37 -1.21 -16.87
C LEU A 22 -11.12 -1.43 -15.55
N LEU A 23 -10.54 -2.15 -14.59
CA LEU A 23 -11.16 -2.41 -13.30
C LEU A 23 -11.13 -1.15 -12.40
N GLU A 24 -10.04 -0.38 -12.43
CA GLU A 24 -9.98 0.93 -11.76
C GLU A 24 -11.03 1.90 -12.35
N LEU A 25 -11.17 1.92 -13.68
CA LEU A 25 -12.18 2.71 -14.38
C LEU A 25 -13.61 2.25 -14.02
N LEU A 26 -13.88 0.95 -14.02
CA LEU A 26 -15.19 0.39 -13.66
C LEU A 26 -15.57 0.75 -12.23
N ILE A 27 -14.66 0.61 -11.27
CA ILE A 27 -14.90 0.98 -9.87
C ILE A 27 -15.21 2.48 -9.75
N ARG A 28 -14.48 3.34 -10.47
CA ARG A 28 -14.73 4.78 -10.51
C ARG A 28 -16.11 5.09 -11.10
N VAL A 29 -16.45 4.49 -12.25
CA VAL A 29 -17.77 4.68 -12.90
C VAL A 29 -18.90 4.21 -11.99
N ILE A 30 -18.76 3.04 -11.34
CA ILE A 30 -19.76 2.53 -10.40
C ILE A 30 -19.92 3.46 -9.19
N SER A 31 -18.83 4.06 -8.70
CA SER A 31 -18.91 5.02 -7.59
C SER A 31 -19.64 6.32 -7.95
N LEU A 32 -19.74 6.67 -9.23
CA LEU A 32 -20.45 7.86 -9.71
C LEU A 32 -21.95 7.62 -9.96
N LEU A 33 -22.39 6.36 -10.12
CA LEU A 33 -23.79 6.00 -10.32
C LEU A 33 -24.74 6.60 -9.26
N PRO A 34 -24.43 6.58 -7.95
CA PRO A 34 -25.25 7.21 -6.92
C PRO A 34 -25.40 8.73 -7.10
N MET A 35 -24.34 9.41 -7.55
CA MET A 35 -24.36 10.86 -7.82
C MET A 35 -25.21 11.20 -9.05
N ILE A 36 -25.14 10.37 -10.08
CA ILE A 36 -25.99 10.52 -11.28
C ILE A 36 -27.46 10.29 -10.89
N PHE A 37 -27.73 9.25 -10.09
CA PHE A 37 -29.08 8.94 -9.61
C PHE A 37 -29.66 10.05 -8.72
N THR A 38 -28.88 10.64 -7.80
CA THR A 38 -29.33 11.79 -7.00
C THR A 38 -29.63 12.99 -7.88
N TYR A 39 -28.75 13.31 -8.83
CA TYR A 39 -28.94 14.42 -9.76
C TYR A 39 -30.25 14.30 -10.55
N PHE A 40 -30.53 13.13 -11.12
CA PHE A 40 -31.78 12.89 -11.84
C PHE A 40 -33.00 12.89 -10.92
N SER A 41 -32.89 12.36 -9.71
CA SER A 41 -33.98 12.35 -8.74
C SER A 41 -34.42 13.77 -8.36
N ILE A 42 -33.46 14.66 -8.12
CA ILE A 42 -33.70 16.09 -7.84
C ILE A 42 -34.36 16.77 -9.05
N LYS A 43 -33.82 16.55 -10.25
CA LYS A 43 -34.27 17.26 -11.46
C LYS A 43 -35.64 16.81 -11.97
N LEU A 44 -36.07 15.60 -11.64
CA LEU A 44 -37.33 15.01 -12.06
C LEU A 44 -38.42 15.07 -10.96
N GLU A 45 -38.14 15.73 -9.81
CA GLU A 45 -39.07 15.91 -8.68
C GLU A 45 -39.75 14.59 -8.21
N PHE A 46 -39.09 13.44 -8.38
CA PHE A 46 -39.68 12.13 -8.09
C PHE A 46 -40.02 11.92 -6.61
N PHE A 47 -39.36 12.64 -5.69
CA PHE A 47 -39.54 12.48 -4.24
C PHE A 47 -39.94 13.82 -3.59
N ASN A 48 -41.14 13.86 -3.02
CA ASN A 48 -41.70 15.05 -2.39
C ASN A 48 -41.32 15.17 -0.88
N VAL A 49 -40.04 14.94 -0.52
CA VAL A 49 -39.57 14.99 0.87
C VAL A 49 -38.09 15.39 0.94
N GLY A 50 -37.82 16.63 1.33
CA GLY A 50 -36.49 17.27 1.32
C GLY A 50 -35.41 16.70 2.26
N GLU A 51 -35.71 15.68 3.06
CA GLU A 51 -34.72 15.04 3.96
C GLU A 51 -33.96 13.89 3.30
N TYR A 52 -34.60 13.14 2.38
CA TYR A 52 -33.99 11.97 1.74
C TYR A 52 -32.93 12.34 0.69
N GLU A 53 -33.08 13.51 0.06
CA GLU A 53 -32.13 14.00 -0.95
C GLU A 53 -30.75 14.31 -0.36
N VAL A 54 -30.75 14.95 0.82
CA VAL A 54 -29.51 15.31 1.53
C VAL A 54 -28.78 14.06 2.00
N VAL A 55 -29.51 13.08 2.53
CA VAL A 55 -28.93 11.79 2.98
C VAL A 55 -28.30 11.04 1.81
N LEU A 56 -28.98 10.99 0.66
CA LEU A 56 -28.48 10.27 -0.51
C LEU A 56 -27.27 10.98 -1.16
N ALA A 57 -27.27 12.32 -1.18
CA ALA A 57 -26.12 13.11 -1.62
C ALA A 57 -24.90 12.89 -0.72
N LEU A 58 -25.06 12.95 0.60
CA LEU A 58 -24.00 12.66 1.57
C LEU A 58 -23.46 11.23 1.43
N PHE A 59 -24.35 10.25 1.24
CA PHE A 59 -23.98 8.86 1.00
C PHE A 59 -23.15 8.70 -0.28
N SER A 60 -23.54 9.37 -1.37
CA SER A 60 -22.80 9.34 -2.65
C SER A 60 -21.39 9.92 -2.52
N MET A 61 -21.25 11.07 -1.83
CA MET A 61 -19.94 11.67 -1.56
C MET A 61 -19.06 10.75 -0.70
N PHE A 62 -19.65 10.10 0.30
CA PHE A 62 -18.94 9.14 1.14
C PHE A 62 -18.42 7.95 0.33
N MET A 63 -19.25 7.37 -0.56
CA MET A 63 -18.85 6.24 -1.40
C MET A 63 -17.70 6.58 -2.34
N ILE A 64 -17.74 7.75 -2.98
CA ILE A 64 -16.66 8.22 -3.87
C ILE A 64 -15.37 8.44 -3.07
N ALA A 65 -15.46 9.13 -1.92
CA ALA A 65 -14.30 9.36 -1.06
C ALA A 65 -13.68 8.05 -0.58
N PHE A 66 -14.52 7.07 -0.18
CA PHE A 66 -14.06 5.76 0.25
C PHE A 66 -13.31 5.02 -0.85
N VAL A 67 -13.83 5.02 -2.09
CA VAL A 67 -13.19 4.40 -3.25
C VAL A 67 -11.85 5.07 -3.60
N GLU A 68 -11.80 6.40 -3.66
CA GLU A 68 -10.57 7.12 -3.98
C GLU A 68 -9.50 6.92 -2.90
N ILE A 69 -9.89 6.91 -1.61
CA ILE A 69 -8.98 6.60 -0.50
C ILE A 69 -8.44 5.17 -0.66
N HIS A 70 -9.29 4.19 -0.97
CA HIS A 70 -8.86 2.80 -1.18
C HIS A 70 -7.89 2.63 -2.36
N LEU A 71 -8.16 3.30 -3.50
CA LEU A 71 -7.28 3.29 -4.67
C LEU A 71 -5.95 3.98 -4.39
N CYS A 72 -5.98 5.09 -3.65
CA CYS A 72 -4.82 5.84 -3.21
C CYS A 72 -3.87 4.95 -2.41
N PHE A 73 -4.34 4.31 -1.32
CA PHE A 73 -3.50 3.48 -0.45
C PHE A 73 -2.73 2.35 -1.16
N ARG A 74 -3.25 1.83 -2.27
CA ARG A 74 -2.58 0.76 -3.04
C ARG A 74 -1.35 1.25 -3.81
N LYS A 75 -1.33 2.50 -4.25
CA LYS A 75 -0.27 3.02 -5.12
C LYS A 75 1.04 3.34 -4.39
N TYR A 76 1.02 3.44 -3.06
CA TYR A 76 2.10 4.05 -2.28
C TYR A 76 2.88 3.12 -1.32
N THR A 77 2.66 1.80 -1.37
CA THR A 77 3.49 0.84 -0.61
C THR A 77 4.44 0.13 -1.57
N ARG A 78 5.75 0.27 -1.32
CA ARG A 78 6.81 -0.34 -2.14
C ARG A 78 7.88 -0.91 -1.24
N LEU A 79 8.36 -2.10 -1.55
CA LEU A 79 9.49 -2.74 -0.88
C LEU A 79 10.56 -3.06 -1.93
N GLU A 80 11.77 -2.58 -1.72
CA GLU A 80 12.89 -2.70 -2.65
C GLU A 80 14.03 -3.48 -1.99
N ILE A 81 14.58 -4.46 -2.70
CA ILE A 81 15.66 -5.32 -2.21
C ILE A 81 16.90 -5.10 -3.08
N SER A 82 17.95 -4.60 -2.44
CA SER A 82 19.26 -4.36 -3.06
C SER A 82 20.10 -5.65 -3.13
N GLU A 83 21.14 -5.65 -3.95
CA GLU A 83 22.15 -6.73 -4.03
C GLU A 83 22.82 -7.03 -2.68
N ASP A 84 23.10 -5.99 -1.90
CA ASP A 84 23.78 -6.10 -0.61
C ASP A 84 22.85 -6.57 0.54
N ASN A 85 21.72 -7.21 0.22
CA ASN A 85 20.72 -7.68 1.20
C ASN A 85 20.09 -6.58 2.08
N HIS A 86 20.27 -5.32 1.70
CA HIS A 86 19.54 -4.20 2.28
C HIS A 86 18.13 -4.10 1.67
N VAL A 87 17.14 -3.96 2.55
CA VAL A 87 15.73 -3.81 2.20
C VAL A 87 15.29 -2.39 2.53
N GLN A 88 14.69 -1.71 1.56
CA GLN A 88 14.08 -0.40 1.73
C GLN A 88 12.57 -0.53 1.61
N PHE A 89 11.84 -0.13 2.64
CA PHE A 89 10.40 -0.11 2.66
C PHE A 89 9.90 1.33 2.65
N TYR A 90 9.09 1.64 1.65
CA TYR A 90 8.46 2.93 1.46
C TYR A 90 6.96 2.79 1.68
N GLU A 91 6.45 3.62 2.59
CA GLU A 91 5.03 3.77 2.82
C GLU A 91 4.70 5.26 2.81
N ALA A 92 3.87 5.71 1.86
CA ALA A 92 3.32 7.05 1.99
C ALA A 92 2.30 7.07 3.13
N GLY A 93 2.56 7.89 4.14
CA GLY A 93 1.61 8.13 5.21
C GLY A 93 0.39 8.91 4.74
N ARG A 94 -0.70 8.85 5.51
CA ARG A 94 -1.96 9.59 5.28
C ARG A 94 -1.80 11.09 5.06
N ALA A 95 -0.70 11.70 5.51
CA ALA A 95 -0.42 13.13 5.40
C ALA A 95 0.67 13.47 4.35
N GLY A 96 0.94 12.58 3.39
CA GLY A 96 1.93 12.81 2.32
C GLY A 96 3.40 12.62 2.74
N GLY A 97 3.67 12.22 3.98
CA GLY A 97 5.02 11.89 4.44
C GLY A 97 5.46 10.51 3.95
N LEU A 98 6.52 10.44 3.15
CA LEU A 98 7.17 9.18 2.77
C LEU A 98 7.88 8.60 4.00
N LEU A 99 7.32 7.55 4.60
CA LEU A 99 7.97 6.81 5.67
C LEU A 99 8.93 5.81 5.03
N GLY A 100 10.22 6.16 5.04
CA GLY A 100 11.31 5.27 4.63
C GLY A 100 11.81 4.45 5.81
N LEU A 101 11.85 3.14 5.63
CA LEU A 101 12.43 2.17 6.57
C LEU A 101 13.55 1.42 5.85
N ILE A 102 14.74 1.38 6.43
CA ILE A 102 15.86 0.59 5.91
C ILE A 102 16.22 -0.46 6.97
N PHE A 103 16.40 -1.70 6.53
CA PHE A 103 16.80 -2.82 7.38
C PHE A 103 17.56 -3.86 6.54
N GLU A 104 18.31 -4.74 7.19
CA GLU A 104 18.93 -5.89 6.53
C GLU A 104 17.97 -7.09 6.56
N LEU A 105 18.11 -8.04 5.62
CA LEU A 105 17.35 -9.30 5.68
C LEU A 105 17.54 -10.04 7.03
N LYS A 106 18.72 -9.91 7.65
CA LYS A 106 19.06 -10.43 9.00
C LYS A 106 18.22 -9.87 10.12
N ASP A 107 17.67 -8.68 9.95
CA ASP A 107 16.82 -8.03 10.95
C ASP A 107 15.37 -8.53 10.90
N ILE A 108 15.03 -9.36 9.91
CA ILE A 108 13.69 -9.96 9.79
C ILE A 108 13.59 -11.14 10.76
N GLU A 109 12.71 -11.04 11.74
CA GLU A 109 12.44 -12.11 12.70
C GLU A 109 11.43 -13.11 12.16
N GLU A 110 10.39 -12.61 11.49
CA GLU A 110 9.28 -13.43 11.03
C GLU A 110 8.67 -12.84 9.76
N VAL A 111 8.26 -13.73 8.85
CA VAL A 111 7.49 -13.38 7.66
C VAL A 111 6.26 -14.26 7.62
N GLN A 112 5.10 -13.63 7.49
CA GLN A 112 3.82 -14.30 7.35
C GLN A 112 3.16 -13.92 6.03
N PHE A 113 2.48 -14.90 5.43
CA PHE A 113 1.67 -14.71 4.24
C PHE A 113 0.20 -14.94 4.59
N GLN A 114 -0.64 -13.96 4.28
CA GLN A 114 -2.08 -14.08 4.45
C GLN A 114 -2.75 -13.93 3.09
N ASN A 115 -3.71 -14.82 2.79
CA ASN A 115 -4.56 -14.66 1.63
C ASN A 115 -5.26 -13.31 1.71
N TYR A 116 -5.16 -12.54 0.62
CA TYR A 116 -5.84 -11.26 0.51
C TYR A 116 -7.14 -11.43 -0.27
N TYR A 117 -8.10 -10.52 -0.06
CA TYR A 117 -9.43 -10.60 -0.69
C TYR A 117 -9.42 -10.59 -2.23
N PHE A 118 -8.28 -10.27 -2.84
CA PHE A 118 -8.10 -10.29 -4.28
C PHE A 118 -7.36 -11.57 -4.65
N GLU A 119 -7.96 -12.36 -5.54
CA GLU A 119 -7.58 -13.76 -5.82
C GLU A 119 -6.10 -13.93 -6.21
N HIS A 120 -5.52 -12.95 -6.89
CA HIS A 120 -4.12 -12.95 -7.34
C HIS A 120 -3.14 -12.26 -6.36
N CYS A 121 -3.64 -11.70 -5.25
CA CYS A 121 -2.81 -10.96 -4.31
C CYS A 121 -2.66 -11.69 -2.97
N VAL A 122 -1.53 -11.49 -2.33
CA VAL A 122 -1.21 -11.97 -0.99
C VAL A 122 -0.75 -10.79 -0.15
N ARG A 123 -1.14 -10.79 1.12
CA ARG A 123 -0.62 -9.85 2.10
C ARG A 123 0.63 -10.46 2.72
N LEU A 124 1.77 -9.87 2.42
CA LEU A 124 3.06 -10.14 3.05
C LEU A 124 3.18 -9.30 4.32
N ILE A 125 3.40 -9.94 5.46
CA ILE A 125 3.60 -9.30 6.76
C ILE A 125 5.01 -9.64 7.24
N ILE A 126 5.80 -8.62 7.57
CA ILE A 126 7.20 -8.76 7.98
C ILE A 126 7.35 -8.15 9.37
N LYS A 127 7.90 -8.91 10.31
CA LYS A 127 8.35 -8.42 11.62
C LYS A 127 9.84 -8.14 11.56
N ILE A 128 10.21 -6.89 11.84
CA ILE A 128 11.57 -6.39 11.68
C ILE A 128 12.08 -5.90 13.03
N ARG A 129 13.25 -6.37 13.45
CA ARG A 129 13.91 -5.94 14.67
C ARG A 129 14.78 -4.73 14.39
N ASN A 130 14.60 -3.65 15.16
CA ASN A 130 15.47 -2.48 15.15
C ASN A 130 15.73 -1.82 13.78
N PRO A 131 14.70 -1.59 12.92
CA PRO A 131 14.93 -0.95 11.64
C PRO A 131 15.43 0.50 11.78
N LEU A 132 16.14 0.99 10.76
CA LEU A 132 16.47 2.40 10.60
C LEU A 132 15.26 3.14 10.04
N MET A 133 14.69 4.04 10.83
CA MET A 133 13.57 4.87 10.42
C MET A 133 14.06 6.24 9.94
N TYR A 134 13.51 6.71 8.83
CA TYR A 134 13.69 8.08 8.40
C TYR A 134 12.81 9.02 9.23
N LYS A 135 13.44 9.97 9.94
CA LYS A 135 12.74 10.99 10.74
C LYS A 135 12.91 12.37 10.11
N TRP A 136 11.80 12.91 9.61
CA TRP A 136 11.69 14.31 9.15
C TRP A 136 11.46 15.23 10.35
N VAL A 137 12.51 15.55 11.13
CA VAL A 137 12.40 16.54 12.23
C VAL A 137 13.56 17.52 12.16
N TRP A 138 13.29 18.74 11.67
CA TRP A 138 14.19 19.89 11.44
C TRP A 138 15.44 19.62 10.57
N LYS A 139 16.03 18.42 10.64
CA LYS A 139 17.03 17.85 9.73
C LYS A 139 16.68 16.38 9.48
N PRO A 140 16.75 15.91 8.22
CA PRO A 140 16.51 14.52 7.92
C PRO A 140 17.59 13.64 8.54
N LYS A 141 17.18 12.69 9.39
CA LYS A 141 18.11 11.77 10.05
C LYS A 141 17.53 10.37 10.12
N TRP A 142 18.39 9.38 9.87
CA TRP A 142 18.11 7.98 10.14
C TRP A 142 18.31 7.69 11.62
N VAL A 143 17.28 7.15 12.26
CA VAL A 143 17.28 6.82 13.69
C VAL A 143 16.95 5.34 13.82
N LYS A 144 17.76 4.58 14.57
CA LYS A 144 17.43 3.21 14.93
C LYS A 144 16.19 3.20 15.82
N ALA A 145 15.18 2.44 15.41
CA ALA A 145 13.91 2.40 16.14
C ALA A 145 14.02 1.69 17.50
N ASN A 146 15.05 0.86 17.72
CA ASN A 146 15.28 0.06 18.94
C ASN A 146 14.03 -0.69 19.43
N LYS A 147 13.19 -1.14 18.50
CA LYS A 147 11.95 -1.89 18.74
C LYS A 147 11.66 -2.80 17.57
N ILE A 148 10.79 -3.78 17.79
CA ILE A 148 10.23 -4.61 16.73
C ILE A 148 9.11 -3.82 16.03
N ILE A 149 9.16 -3.75 14.70
CA ILE A 149 8.14 -3.10 13.87
C ILE A 149 7.56 -4.14 12.93
N THR A 150 6.23 -4.23 12.89
CA THR A 150 5.51 -5.04 11.92
C THR A 150 5.05 -4.15 10.77
N LYS A 151 5.36 -4.58 9.54
CA LYS A 151 4.88 -3.94 8.31
C LYS A 151 4.19 -4.94 7.42
N SER A 152 3.20 -4.47 6.67
CA SER A 152 2.47 -5.28 5.71
C SER A 152 2.46 -4.63 4.34
N ILE A 153 2.67 -5.43 3.30
CA ILE A 153 2.54 -5.02 1.91
C ILE A 153 1.67 -6.03 1.16
N ILE A 154 0.88 -5.54 0.21
CA ILE A 154 0.09 -6.39 -0.67
C ILE A 154 0.90 -6.59 -1.95
N ILE A 155 1.15 -7.83 -2.32
CA ILE A 155 1.94 -8.21 -3.50
C ILE A 155 1.21 -9.27 -4.31
N ASP A 156 1.55 -9.38 -5.59
CA ASP A 156 1.08 -10.49 -6.43
C ASP A 156 1.69 -11.82 -5.94
N ARG A 157 0.98 -12.93 -6.12
CA ARG A 157 1.51 -14.29 -5.90
C ARG A 157 2.80 -14.55 -6.68
N LYS A 158 2.91 -14.07 -7.92
CA LYS A 158 4.14 -14.23 -8.71
C LYS A 158 5.33 -13.51 -8.07
N MET A 159 5.09 -12.31 -7.55
CA MET A 159 6.11 -11.52 -6.86
C MET A 159 6.48 -12.11 -5.50
N MET A 160 5.52 -12.76 -4.83
CA MET A 160 5.76 -13.56 -3.63
C MET A 160 6.67 -14.76 -3.90
N GLU A 161 6.46 -15.49 -5.00
CA GLU A 161 7.32 -16.63 -5.36
C GLU A 161 8.77 -16.18 -5.60
N LEU A 162 8.97 -15.07 -6.31
CA LEU A 162 10.29 -14.46 -6.52
C LEU A 162 10.95 -14.02 -5.20
N PHE A 163 10.18 -13.42 -4.29
CA PHE A 163 10.66 -13.07 -2.96
C PHE A 163 11.10 -14.32 -2.18
N ASN A 164 10.27 -15.36 -2.16
CA ASN A 164 10.59 -16.62 -1.49
C ASN A 164 11.84 -17.30 -2.04
N GLU A 165 12.00 -17.34 -3.36
CA GLU A 165 13.18 -17.93 -3.99
C GLU A 165 14.46 -17.19 -3.59
N ARG A 166 14.41 -15.85 -3.57
CA ARG A 166 15.55 -15.02 -3.19
C ARG A 166 15.87 -15.12 -1.70
N SER A 167 14.86 -15.14 -0.84
CA SER A 167 15.05 -15.33 0.59
C SER A 167 15.67 -16.69 0.92
N ARG A 168 15.25 -17.76 0.22
CA ARG A 168 15.89 -19.08 0.35
C ARG A 168 17.36 -19.07 -0.06
N LYS A 169 17.71 -18.39 -1.16
CA LYS A 169 19.11 -18.20 -1.60
C LYS A 169 19.96 -17.47 -0.55
N CYS A 170 19.36 -16.57 0.23
CA CYS A 170 20.01 -15.87 1.34
C CYS A 170 19.93 -16.61 2.68
N GLY A 171 19.45 -17.87 2.70
CA GLY A 171 19.39 -18.71 3.90
C GLY A 171 18.17 -18.52 4.81
N PHE A 172 17.16 -17.77 4.36
CA PHE A 172 15.90 -17.60 5.10
C PHE A 172 14.89 -18.66 4.67
N VAL A 173 14.46 -19.49 5.63
CA VAL A 173 13.35 -20.42 5.45
C VAL A 173 12.13 -19.81 6.14
N PHE A 174 11.11 -19.48 5.36
CA PHE A 174 9.82 -19.04 5.87
C PHE A 174 9.02 -20.27 6.30
N HIS A 175 8.56 -20.28 7.55
CA HIS A 175 7.70 -21.31 8.13
C HIS A 175 6.23 -20.90 8.11
#